data_AF-A0A848DRU1-F1
#
_entry.id   AF-A0A848DRU1-F1
#
_cell.length_a   1.000
_cell.length_b   1.000
_cell.length_c   1.000
_cell.angle_alpha   90.00
_cell.angle_beta   90.00
_cell.angle_gamma   90.00
#
_symmetry.space_group_name_H-M   'P 1'
#
loop_
_entity.id
_entity.type
_entity.pdbx_description
1 polymer ?
#
loop_
_entity_poly.entity_id
_entity_poly.type
_entity_poly.pdbx_seq_one_letter_code
_entity_poly.pdbx_strand_id
1 'polypeptide(L)'
;MGRRVAVSTPTAGTPGAAAHNGNVPRGLDWQVAVADRLLAGGVTVAAYVPDSRLDGLLARLGEHGLPLRSLTREEECVGYAAGQRIAGRRPVVLMQSSGVGNALNAIGSLVVPYRLGLPLIISMRGTLGERNPSQVPMGRATASFLGALGIQSFPMRRDSDAAGVTDGVLGLAFGAQESAALLLEPDLGGGREHR
;
A
#
# COMPACT_ATOMS: atom_id res chain seq x y z
N MET A 1 -14.24 52.53 -47.30
CA MET A 1 -14.80 52.55 -45.93
C MET A 1 -15.07 51.11 -45.51
N GLY A 2 -14.08 50.36 -45.01
CA GLY A 2 -13.77 50.18 -43.58
C GLY A 2 -14.80 49.21 -42.95
N ARG A 3 -14.50 48.01 -42.45
CA ARG A 3 -13.34 47.54 -41.68
C ARG A 3 -13.38 45.99 -41.65
N ARG A 4 -12.37 45.27 -42.17
CA ARG A 4 -12.22 43.82 -41.93
C ARG A 4 -11.58 43.64 -40.55
N VAL A 5 -12.24 42.90 -39.67
CA VAL A 5 -11.71 42.52 -38.36
C VAL A 5 -10.78 41.32 -38.55
N ALA A 6 -9.49 41.51 -38.27
CA ALA A 6 -8.54 40.41 -38.18
C ALA A 6 -8.73 39.70 -36.83
N VAL A 7 -9.17 38.44 -36.87
CA VAL A 7 -9.15 37.56 -35.70
C VAL A 7 -7.75 36.98 -35.59
N SER A 8 -7.00 37.42 -34.59
CA SER A 8 -5.70 36.84 -34.23
C SER A 8 -5.92 35.48 -33.57
N THR A 9 -5.37 34.42 -34.15
CA THR A 9 -5.23 33.12 -33.50
C THR A 9 -4.22 33.21 -32.35
N PRO A 10 -4.49 32.65 -31.16
CA PRO A 10 -3.45 32.50 -30.14
C PRO A 10 -2.53 31.35 -30.56
N THR A 11 -1.23 31.65 -30.64
CA THR A 11 -0.16 30.66 -30.78
C THR A 11 -0.17 29.69 -29.60
N ALA A 12 -0.17 28.39 -29.89
CA ALA A 12 -0.06 27.33 -28.90
C ALA A 12 1.25 27.49 -28.10
N GLY A 13 1.13 27.89 -26.84
CA GLY A 13 2.22 27.85 -25.88
C GLY A 13 2.55 26.39 -25.55
N THR A 14 3.80 26.01 -25.75
CA THR A 14 4.36 24.74 -25.30
C THR A 14 4.09 24.57 -23.80
N PRO A 15 3.54 23.44 -23.31
CA PRO A 15 3.41 23.23 -21.88
C PRO A 15 4.81 23.13 -21.29
N GLY A 16 5.17 24.12 -20.48
CA GLY A 16 6.40 24.12 -19.71
C GLY A 16 6.43 22.89 -18.82
N ALA A 17 7.47 22.07 -18.98
CA ALA A 17 7.81 21.02 -18.05
C ALA A 17 7.95 21.66 -16.66
N ALA A 18 6.98 21.39 -15.79
CA ALA A 18 7.04 21.79 -14.39
C ALA A 18 8.19 21.02 -13.73
N ALA A 19 9.34 21.69 -13.62
CA ALA A 19 10.48 21.23 -12.86
C ALA A 19 10.03 20.92 -11.42
N HIS A 20 9.88 19.64 -11.10
CA HIS A 20 9.68 19.16 -9.75
C HIS A 20 11.01 19.26 -8.98
N ASN A 21 11.40 20.49 -8.63
CA ASN A 21 12.40 20.73 -7.60
C ASN A 21 11.69 20.81 -6.24
N GLY A 22 11.40 19.63 -5.70
CA GLY A 22 11.09 19.43 -4.29
C GLY A 22 11.91 18.24 -3.84
N ASN A 23 12.73 18.40 -2.81
CA ASN A 23 13.51 17.32 -2.20
C ASN A 23 12.53 16.30 -1.58
N VAL A 24 11.99 15.40 -2.39
CA VAL A 24 11.25 14.22 -1.92
C VAL A 24 12.28 13.39 -1.17
N PRO A 25 12.15 13.18 0.15
CA PRO A 25 13.08 12.35 0.88
C PRO A 25 13.13 10.99 0.18
N ARG A 26 14.33 10.56 -0.22
CA ARG A 26 14.50 9.19 -0.73
C ARG A 26 13.90 8.25 0.31
N GLY A 27 12.93 7.43 -0.10
CA GLY A 27 12.31 6.44 0.79
C GLY A 27 13.37 5.61 1.49
N LEU A 28 13.06 5.14 2.70
CA LEU A 28 13.93 4.23 3.45
C LEU A 28 14.23 2.98 2.62
N ASP A 29 15.37 2.33 2.87
CA ASP A 29 15.82 1.20 2.06
C ASP A 29 14.77 0.07 2.01
N TRP A 30 14.15 -0.26 3.14
CA TRP A 30 13.02 -1.21 3.16
C TRP A 30 11.80 -0.76 2.35
N GLN A 31 11.48 0.54 2.32
CA GLN A 31 10.32 1.06 1.58
C GLN A 31 10.54 0.89 0.08
N VAL A 32 11.74 1.24 -0.38
CA VAL A 32 12.15 1.07 -1.78
C VAL A 32 12.19 -0.41 -2.14
N ALA A 33 12.79 -1.25 -1.28
CA ALA A 33 12.89 -2.68 -1.52
C ALA A 33 11.51 -3.34 -1.63
N VAL A 34 10.60 -3.10 -0.69
CA VAL A 34 9.23 -3.65 -0.75
C VAL A 34 8.50 -3.15 -2.00
N ALA A 35 8.57 -1.86 -2.33
CA ALA A 35 7.93 -1.34 -3.54
C ALA A 35 8.47 -2.00 -4.82
N ASP A 36 9.78 -2.14 -4.94
CA ASP A 36 10.42 -2.80 -6.09
C ASP A 36 10.02 -4.29 -6.18
N ARG A 37 9.86 -4.99 -5.04
CA ARG A 37 9.33 -6.35 -5.01
C ARG A 37 7.85 -6.43 -5.38
N LEU A 38 7.01 -5.49 -4.95
CA LEU A 38 5.60 -5.42 -5.36
C LEU A 38 5.49 -5.25 -6.89
N LEU A 39 6.29 -4.36 -7.47
CA LEU A 39 6.36 -4.12 -8.92
C LEU A 39 6.85 -5.37 -9.67
N ALA A 40 7.98 -5.96 -9.25
CA ALA A 40 8.53 -7.17 -9.85
C ALA A 40 7.57 -8.37 -9.71
N GLY A 41 6.86 -8.43 -8.59
CA GLY A 41 5.79 -9.39 -8.33
C GLY A 41 4.51 -9.12 -9.11
N GLY A 42 4.46 -8.10 -9.97
CA GLY A 42 3.38 -7.81 -10.91
C GLY A 42 2.13 -7.22 -10.28
N VAL A 43 2.24 -6.53 -9.15
CA VAL A 43 1.16 -5.69 -8.61
C VAL A 43 0.81 -4.61 -9.63
N THR A 44 -0.48 -4.36 -9.85
CA THR A 44 -0.94 -3.41 -10.88
C THR A 44 -1.77 -2.25 -10.34
N VAL A 45 -2.04 -2.22 -9.04
CA VAL A 45 -2.76 -1.13 -8.36
C VAL A 45 -2.57 -1.27 -6.85
N ALA A 46 -2.46 -0.16 -6.14
CA ALA A 46 -2.38 -0.11 -4.68
C ALA A 46 -3.60 0.63 -4.12
N ALA A 47 -4.31 -0.01 -3.18
CA ALA A 47 -5.39 0.58 -2.42
C ALA A 47 -4.88 0.84 -1.00
N TYR A 48 -5.04 2.06 -0.50
CA TYR A 48 -4.50 2.40 0.81
C TYR A 48 -5.33 3.44 1.56
N VAL A 49 -5.20 3.43 2.88
CA VAL A 49 -5.52 4.57 3.75
C VAL A 49 -4.19 5.26 4.10
N PRO A 50 -4.13 6.61 4.10
CA PRO A 50 -2.88 7.32 4.39
C PRO A 50 -2.24 6.91 5.73
N ASP A 51 -0.97 6.52 5.69
CA ASP A 51 -0.08 6.29 6.84
C ASP A 51 1.31 6.79 6.45
N SER A 52 1.85 7.73 7.21
CA SER A 52 3.14 8.37 6.91
C SER A 52 4.30 7.38 6.83
N ARG A 53 4.20 6.23 7.52
CA ARG A 53 5.20 5.16 7.44
C ARG A 53 5.27 4.50 6.07
N LEU A 54 4.22 4.63 5.27
CA LEU A 54 4.12 4.07 3.94
C LEU A 54 4.46 5.09 2.85
N ASP A 55 4.68 6.36 3.17
CA ASP A 55 4.85 7.44 2.19
C ASP A 55 5.98 7.15 1.19
N GLY A 56 7.15 6.70 1.65
CA GLY A 56 8.27 6.39 0.75
C GLY A 56 8.02 5.17 -0.15
N LEU A 57 7.26 4.19 0.35
CA LEU A 57 6.85 3.01 -0.43
C LEU A 57 5.83 3.45 -1.51
N LEU A 58 4.82 4.22 -1.12
CA LEU A 58 3.79 4.74 -2.02
C LEU A 58 4.39 5.68 -3.08
N ALA A 59 5.29 6.57 -2.68
CA ALA A 59 6.02 7.44 -3.60
C ALA A 59 6.79 6.61 -4.63
N ARG A 60 7.53 5.59 -4.20
CA ARG A 60 8.26 4.68 -5.09
C ARG A 60 7.34 3.96 -6.06
N LEU A 61 6.18 3.45 -5.61
CA LEU A 61 5.19 2.84 -6.52
C LEU A 61 4.65 3.84 -7.56
N GLY A 62 4.37 5.07 -7.12
CA GLY A 62 3.91 6.16 -7.98
C GLY A 62 4.93 6.61 -9.02
N GLU A 63 6.22 6.65 -8.67
CA GLU A 63 7.34 6.94 -9.59
C GLU A 63 7.37 5.94 -10.77
N HIS A 64 6.98 4.69 -10.55
CA HIS A 64 6.87 3.65 -11.58
C HIS A 64 5.49 3.62 -12.28
N GLY A 65 4.65 4.63 -12.06
CA GLY A 65 3.36 4.78 -12.72
C GLY A 65 2.28 3.81 -12.22
N LEU A 66 2.49 3.15 -11.08
CA LEU A 66 1.49 2.25 -10.51
C LEU A 66 0.30 3.07 -9.98
N PRO A 67 -0.94 2.80 -10.40
CA PRO A 67 -2.11 3.54 -9.91
C PRO A 67 -2.27 3.40 -8.40
N LEU A 68 -2.24 4.53 -7.69
CA LEU A 68 -2.45 4.61 -6.25
C LEU A 68 -3.86 5.11 -5.97
N ARG A 69 -4.62 4.38 -5.17
CA ARG A 69 -5.95 4.78 -4.73
C ARG A 69 -5.95 4.98 -3.22
N SER A 70 -6.04 6.23 -2.80
CA SER A 70 -6.35 6.58 -1.41
C SER A 70 -7.86 6.43 -1.19
N LEU A 71 -8.24 5.72 -0.13
CA LEU A 71 -9.63 5.57 0.32
C LEU A 71 -9.78 6.17 1.72
N THR A 72 -11.03 6.30 2.18
CA THR A 72 -11.33 6.95 3.47
C THR A 72 -11.34 5.96 4.63
N ARG A 73 -11.54 4.68 4.34
CA ARG A 73 -11.59 3.59 5.32
C ARG A 73 -10.93 2.32 4.80
N GLU A 74 -10.47 1.47 5.72
CA GLU A 74 -9.77 0.23 5.36
C GLU A 74 -10.68 -0.79 4.67
N GLU A 75 -11.96 -0.86 5.06
CA GLU A 75 -12.96 -1.71 4.40
C GLU A 75 -13.21 -1.30 2.94
N GLU A 76 -13.12 -0.01 2.62
CA GLU A 76 -13.22 0.49 1.24
C GLU A 76 -12.02 0.05 0.41
N CYS A 77 -10.82 0.03 1.01
CA CYS A 77 -9.62 -0.48 0.34
C CYS A 77 -9.80 -1.96 -0.03
N VAL A 78 -10.37 -2.75 0.88
CA VAL A 78 -10.67 -4.16 0.64
C VAL A 78 -11.70 -4.33 -0.46
N GLY A 79 -12.81 -3.58 -0.42
CA GLY A 79 -13.84 -3.63 -1.47
C GLY A 79 -13.30 -3.23 -2.85
N TYR A 80 -12.51 -2.16 -2.91
CA TYR A 80 -11.86 -1.72 -4.14
C TYR A 80 -10.88 -2.77 -4.67
N ALA A 81 -10.01 -3.32 -3.81
CA ALA A 81 -9.07 -4.36 -4.20
C ALA A 81 -9.79 -5.64 -4.65
N ALA A 82 -10.87 -6.04 -3.98
CA ALA A 82 -11.69 -7.17 -4.40
C ALA A 82 -12.23 -6.97 -5.83
N GLY A 83 -12.79 -5.79 -6.14
CA GLY A 83 -13.26 -5.46 -7.49
C GLY A 83 -12.13 -5.50 -8.53
N GLN A 84 -10.97 -4.94 -8.22
CA GLN A 84 -9.80 -4.98 -9.12
C GLN A 84 -9.35 -6.43 -9.36
N ARG A 85 -9.35 -7.26 -8.32
CA ARG A 85 -8.95 -8.67 -8.41
C ARG A 85 -9.91 -9.48 -9.28
N ILE A 86 -11.22 -9.26 -9.11
CA ILE A 86 -12.28 -9.86 -9.94
C ILE A 86 -12.12 -9.42 -11.40
N ALA A 87 -11.71 -8.18 -11.64
CA ALA A 87 -11.40 -7.66 -12.98
C ALA A 87 -10.06 -8.18 -13.56
N GLY A 88 -9.44 -9.20 -12.96
CA GLY A 88 -8.21 -9.82 -13.45
C GLY A 88 -6.94 -9.04 -13.13
N ARG A 89 -7.01 -7.97 -12.32
CA ARG A 89 -5.84 -7.22 -11.86
C ARG A 89 -5.20 -7.87 -10.64
N ARG A 90 -4.02 -7.35 -10.25
CA ARG A 90 -3.23 -7.82 -9.11
C ARG A 90 -3.09 -6.68 -8.10
N PRO A 91 -4.15 -6.40 -7.33
CA PRO A 91 -4.16 -5.32 -6.36
C PRO A 91 -3.36 -5.69 -5.12
N VAL A 92 -2.83 -4.68 -4.44
CA VAL A 92 -2.32 -4.78 -3.06
C VAL A 92 -3.09 -3.82 -2.16
N VAL A 93 -3.37 -4.24 -0.93
CA VAL A 93 -3.96 -3.38 0.10
C VAL A 93 -2.88 -2.99 1.09
N LEU A 94 -2.70 -1.69 1.31
CA LEU A 94 -1.80 -1.17 2.35
C LEU A 94 -2.59 -0.45 3.43
N MET A 95 -2.34 -0.78 4.69
CA MET A 95 -3.02 -0.15 5.82
C MET A 95 -2.17 -0.23 7.10
N GLN A 96 -2.56 0.51 8.13
CA GLN A 96 -1.98 0.38 9.47
C GLN A 96 -2.68 -0.74 10.27
N SER A 97 -2.00 -1.33 11.26
CA SER A 97 -2.56 -2.35 12.16
C SER A 97 -3.87 -1.94 12.84
N SER A 98 -4.04 -0.68 13.21
CA SER A 98 -5.29 -0.16 13.79
C SER A 98 -6.49 -0.29 12.85
N GLY A 99 -6.25 -0.25 11.55
CA GLY A 99 -7.27 -0.34 10.50
C GLY A 99 -7.72 -1.76 10.18
N VAL A 100 -6.95 -2.77 10.57
CA VAL A 100 -7.28 -4.18 10.32
C VAL A 100 -8.64 -4.55 10.91
N GLY A 101 -8.95 -4.03 12.10
CA GLY A 101 -10.24 -4.24 12.77
C GLY A 101 -11.44 -3.75 11.95
N ASN A 102 -11.31 -2.59 11.30
CA ASN A 102 -12.36 -2.02 10.44
C ASN A 102 -12.60 -2.89 9.20
N ALA A 103 -11.54 -3.49 8.68
CA ALA A 103 -11.58 -4.30 7.46
C ALA A 103 -12.04 -5.76 7.67
N LEU A 104 -12.12 -6.27 8.90
CA LEU A 104 -12.33 -7.70 9.17
C LEU A 104 -13.57 -8.28 8.50
N ASN A 105 -14.70 -7.56 8.58
CA ASN A 105 -15.93 -8.05 7.96
C ASN A 105 -15.79 -8.11 6.43
N ALA A 106 -15.18 -7.11 5.80
CA ALA A 106 -14.94 -7.11 4.35
C ALA A 106 -13.99 -8.25 3.95
N ILE A 107 -12.91 -8.48 4.71
CA ILE A 107 -11.99 -9.59 4.46
C ILE A 107 -12.72 -10.94 4.60
N GLY A 108 -13.39 -11.16 5.72
CA GLY A 108 -14.03 -12.44 6.04
C GLY A 108 -15.27 -12.76 5.21
N SER A 109 -16.03 -11.76 4.74
CA SER A 109 -17.26 -11.97 3.97
C SER A 109 -17.08 -11.87 2.45
N LEU A 110 -16.03 -11.18 1.97
CA LEU A 110 -15.80 -10.97 0.53
C LEU A 110 -14.48 -11.55 0.03
N VAL A 111 -13.38 -11.41 0.77
CA VAL A 111 -12.06 -11.84 0.27
C VAL A 111 -11.86 -13.34 0.45
N VAL A 112 -12.11 -13.84 1.66
CA VAL A 112 -11.87 -15.23 2.04
C VAL A 112 -12.83 -16.20 1.32
N PRO A 113 -14.17 -16.01 1.32
CA PRO A 113 -15.09 -16.99 0.75
C PRO A 113 -14.93 -17.16 -0.77
N TYR A 114 -14.50 -16.09 -1.45
CA TYR A 114 -14.32 -16.07 -2.90
C TYR A 114 -12.87 -16.32 -3.32
N ARG A 115 -11.97 -16.65 -2.39
CA ARG A 115 -10.54 -16.94 -2.64
C ARG A 115 -9.88 -15.91 -3.55
N LEU A 116 -10.13 -14.63 -3.25
CA LEU A 116 -9.62 -13.54 -4.08
C LEU A 116 -8.08 -13.43 -3.97
N GLY A 117 -7.49 -13.90 -2.88
CA GLY A 117 -6.04 -13.93 -2.70
C GLY A 117 -5.44 -12.53 -2.74
N LEU A 118 -5.79 -11.70 -1.74
CA LEU A 118 -5.28 -10.34 -1.63
C LEU A 118 -4.01 -10.31 -0.75
N PRO A 119 -2.91 -9.70 -1.22
CA PRO A 119 -1.79 -9.39 -0.36
C PRO A 119 -2.13 -8.15 0.50
N LEU A 120 -1.95 -8.29 1.80
CA LEU A 120 -2.16 -7.24 2.80
C LEU A 120 -0.79 -6.76 3.30
N ILE A 121 -0.46 -5.49 3.10
CA ILE A 121 0.75 -4.87 3.64
C ILE A 121 0.35 -4.02 4.84
N ILE A 122 0.72 -4.49 6.02
CA ILE A 122 0.25 -3.92 7.28
C ILE A 122 1.41 -3.25 8.01
N SER A 123 1.33 -1.93 8.13
CA SER A 123 2.22 -1.12 8.97
C SER A 123 1.88 -1.36 10.44
N MET A 124 2.76 -2.03 11.18
CA MET A 124 2.50 -2.38 12.57
C MET A 124 2.78 -1.20 13.51
N ARG A 125 1.75 -0.80 14.27
CA ARG A 125 1.83 0.06 15.47
C ARG A 125 1.42 -0.73 16.70
N GLY A 126 1.61 -0.19 17.90
CA GLY A 126 1.14 -0.86 19.11
C GLY A 126 2.03 -1.98 19.63
N THR A 127 3.25 -2.12 19.10
CA THR A 127 4.21 -3.19 19.46
C THR A 127 5.32 -2.66 20.37
N LEU A 128 6.42 -3.41 20.50
CA LEU A 128 7.56 -3.07 21.36
C LEU A 128 8.04 -1.63 21.08
N GLY A 129 8.10 -0.81 22.14
CA GLY A 129 8.52 0.59 22.05
C GLY A 129 7.39 1.60 21.78
N GLU A 130 6.16 1.16 21.54
CA GLU A 130 5.01 2.05 21.38
C GLU A 130 4.74 2.89 22.65
N ARG A 131 4.48 4.18 22.46
CA ARG A 131 4.13 5.12 23.54
C ARG A 131 2.68 5.57 23.48
N ASN A 132 2.00 5.37 22.35
CA ASN A 132 0.60 5.70 22.19
C ASN A 132 -0.29 4.53 22.67
N PRO A 133 -0.97 4.63 23.83
CA PRO A 133 -1.78 3.55 24.35
C PRO A 133 -2.96 3.17 23.45
N SER A 134 -3.42 4.07 22.57
CA SER A 134 -4.54 3.77 21.66
C SER A 134 -4.14 2.80 20.53
N GLN A 135 -2.85 2.67 20.23
CA GLN A 135 -2.35 1.76 19.20
C GLN A 135 -2.13 0.33 19.71
N VAL A 136 -1.88 0.18 21.02
CA VAL A 136 -1.48 -1.10 21.64
C VAL A 136 -2.51 -2.23 21.47
N PRO A 137 -3.83 -2.02 21.69
CA PRO A 137 -4.80 -3.11 21.58
C PRO A 137 -4.83 -3.74 20.19
N MET A 138 -4.88 -2.90 19.16
CA MET A 138 -4.93 -3.37 17.77
C MET A 138 -3.60 -3.94 17.30
N GLY A 139 -2.46 -3.35 17.70
CA GLY A 139 -1.15 -3.92 17.45
C GLY A 139 -1.02 -5.35 17.95
N ARG A 140 -1.44 -5.60 19.20
CA ARG A 140 -1.44 -6.93 19.82
C ARG A 140 -2.38 -7.91 19.12
N ALA A 141 -3.58 -7.47 18.74
CA ALA A 141 -4.63 -8.34 18.22
C ALA A 141 -4.49 -8.68 16.73
N THR A 142 -3.74 -7.88 15.96
CA THR A 142 -3.69 -7.95 14.49
C THR A 142 -3.40 -9.37 13.96
N ALA A 143 -2.33 -10.01 14.42
CA ALA A 143 -1.98 -11.36 13.96
C ALA A 143 -3.05 -12.40 14.32
N SER A 144 -3.65 -12.29 15.51
CA SER A 144 -4.73 -13.18 15.95
C SER A 144 -6.01 -13.00 15.13
N PHE A 145 -6.36 -11.77 14.77
CA PHE A 145 -7.51 -11.50 13.91
C PHE A 145 -7.32 -12.07 12.50
N LEU A 146 -6.14 -11.89 11.91
CA LEU A 146 -5.80 -12.47 10.62
C LEU A 146 -5.83 -14.01 10.69
N GLY A 147 -5.22 -14.60 11.73
CA GLY A 147 -5.22 -16.03 11.96
C GLY A 147 -6.61 -16.62 12.14
N ALA A 148 -7.52 -15.92 12.82
CA ALA A 148 -8.92 -16.33 12.97
C ALA A 148 -9.68 -16.39 11.63
N LEU A 149 -9.24 -15.63 10.62
CA LEU A 149 -9.76 -15.68 9.26
C LEU A 149 -8.97 -16.65 8.35
N GLY A 150 -8.02 -17.41 8.89
CA GLY A 150 -7.15 -18.31 8.12
C GLY A 150 -6.05 -17.60 7.31
N ILE A 151 -5.84 -16.30 7.54
CA ILE A 151 -4.84 -15.51 6.81
C ILE A 151 -3.51 -15.60 7.53
N GLN A 152 -2.51 -16.11 6.83
CA GLN A 152 -1.14 -16.18 7.34
C GLN A 152 -0.51 -14.78 7.35
N SER A 153 0.24 -14.49 8.41
CA SER A 153 0.93 -13.20 8.57
C SER A 153 2.42 -13.42 8.79
N PHE A 154 3.24 -12.64 8.09
CA PHE A 154 4.69 -12.79 8.03
C PHE A 154 5.36 -11.47 8.44
N PRO A 155 5.96 -11.41 9.64
CA PRO A 155 6.63 -10.20 10.10
C PRO A 155 7.95 -9.97 9.37
N MET A 156 8.18 -8.72 9.00
CA MET A 156 9.42 -8.23 8.41
C MET A 156 10.04 -7.22 9.37
N ARG A 157 11.22 -7.55 9.92
CA ARG A 157 11.95 -6.72 10.89
C ARG A 157 13.23 -6.10 10.34
N ARG A 158 13.71 -6.59 9.20
CA ARG A 158 14.98 -6.14 8.59
C ARG A 158 14.78 -5.89 7.11
N ASP A 159 15.44 -4.85 6.62
CA ASP A 159 15.43 -4.43 5.23
C ASP A 159 15.90 -5.57 4.30
N SER A 160 16.85 -6.40 4.74
CA SER A 160 17.35 -7.57 4.00
C SER A 160 16.29 -8.65 3.74
N ASP A 161 15.24 -8.70 4.58
CA ASP A 161 14.19 -9.71 4.46
C ASP A 161 13.12 -9.31 3.42
N ALA A 162 13.15 -8.05 2.93
CA ALA A 162 12.14 -7.50 2.03
C ALA A 162 11.94 -8.32 0.76
N ALA A 163 13.02 -8.85 0.17
CA ALA A 163 12.92 -9.70 -1.02
C ALA A 163 12.11 -10.97 -0.73
N GLY A 164 12.59 -11.80 0.20
CA GLY A 164 12.01 -13.11 0.46
C GLY A 164 10.58 -13.03 1.01
N VAL A 165 10.31 -12.12 1.96
CA VAL A 165 8.99 -12.08 2.60
C VAL A 165 7.94 -11.47 1.67
N THR A 166 8.26 -10.40 0.95
CA THR A 166 7.32 -9.81 -0.02
C THR A 166 6.99 -10.80 -1.13
N ASP A 167 7.99 -11.48 -1.69
CA ASP A 167 7.77 -12.48 -2.74
C ASP A 167 6.92 -13.64 -2.26
N GLY A 168 7.17 -14.15 -1.05
CA GLY A 168 6.39 -15.22 -0.44
C GLY A 168 4.92 -14.82 -0.26
N VAL A 169 4.66 -13.61 0.25
CA VAL A 169 3.29 -13.08 0.42
C VAL A 169 2.59 -12.96 -0.94
N LEU A 170 3.27 -12.44 -1.97
CA LEU A 170 2.70 -12.34 -3.32
C LEU A 170 2.47 -13.71 -3.97
N GLY A 171 3.34 -14.68 -3.70
CA GLY A 171 3.18 -16.07 -4.15
C GLY A 171 1.95 -16.74 -3.56
N LEU A 172 1.71 -16.57 -2.26
CA LEU A 172 0.49 -17.04 -1.60
C LEU A 172 -0.75 -16.35 -2.17
N ALA A 173 -0.74 -15.01 -2.23
CA ALA A 173 -1.87 -14.23 -2.68
C ALA A 173 -2.26 -14.50 -4.14
N PHE A 174 -1.30 -14.37 -5.06
CA PHE A 174 -1.59 -14.44 -6.48
C PHE A 174 -1.44 -15.84 -7.08
N GLY A 175 -0.53 -16.66 -6.55
CA GLY A 175 -0.28 -18.01 -7.03
C GLY A 175 -1.20 -19.05 -6.38
N ALA A 176 -1.26 -19.08 -5.05
CA ALA A 176 -2.10 -20.02 -4.30
C ALA A 176 -3.54 -19.55 -4.09
N GLN A 177 -3.87 -18.31 -4.47
CA GLN A 177 -5.16 -17.68 -4.21
C GLN A 177 -5.53 -17.61 -2.71
N GLU A 178 -4.52 -17.57 -1.86
CA GLU A 178 -4.66 -17.47 -0.41
C GLU A 178 -4.21 -16.09 0.05
N SER A 179 -5.10 -15.35 0.71
CA SER A 179 -4.72 -14.03 1.21
C SER A 179 -3.62 -14.17 2.26
N ALA A 180 -2.63 -13.29 2.20
CA ALA A 180 -1.47 -13.33 3.07
C ALA A 180 -1.07 -11.90 3.46
N ALA A 181 -0.56 -11.74 4.68
CA ALA A 181 -0.18 -10.46 5.23
C ALA A 181 1.34 -10.35 5.42
N LEU A 182 1.92 -9.26 4.92
CA LEU A 182 3.24 -8.78 5.32
C LEU A 182 3.06 -7.82 6.50
N LEU A 183 3.65 -8.12 7.65
CA LEU A 183 3.63 -7.21 8.81
C LEU A 183 4.93 -6.42 8.84
N LEU A 184 4.86 -5.12 8.58
CA LEU A 184 6.00 -4.20 8.64
C LEU A 184 6.22 -3.78 10.09
N GLU A 185 7.20 -4.39 10.76
CA GLU A 185 7.47 -4.16 12.18
C GLU A 185 8.22 -2.85 12.42
N PRO A 186 8.07 -2.20 13.60
CA PRO A 186 8.73 -0.94 13.89
C PRO A 186 10.25 -0.91 13.89
N ASP A 187 10.90 -2.08 13.92
CA ASP A 187 12.35 -2.20 13.84
C ASP A 187 12.91 -1.73 12.48
N LEU A 188 12.07 -1.71 11.45
CA LEU A 188 12.44 -1.30 10.09
C LEU A 188 12.92 0.15 10.03
N GLY A 189 13.92 0.42 9.20
CA GLY A 189 14.52 1.74 9.08
C GLY A 189 15.37 2.17 10.29
N GLY A 190 15.61 1.27 11.26
CA GLY A 190 16.53 1.50 12.37
C GLY A 190 16.13 2.67 13.28
N GLY A 191 14.83 2.89 13.49
CA GLY A 191 14.31 3.97 14.33
C GLY A 191 14.31 5.36 13.68
N ARG A 192 14.70 5.49 12.40
CA ARG A 192 14.69 6.76 11.64
C ARG A 192 13.27 7.29 11.35
N GLU A 193 12.25 6.54 11.72
CA GLU A 193 10.83 6.86 11.54
C GLU A 193 10.24 7.69 12.70
N HIS A 194 10.98 7.87 13.80
CA HIS A 194 10.53 8.60 15.00
C HIS A 194 11.01 10.06 15.06
N ARG A 195 11.17 10.72 13.91
CA ARG A 195 11.58 12.12 13.86
C ARG A 195 10.40 13.08 13.93
#